data_AF-A3IU47-F1
#
_entry.id   AF-A3IU47-F1
#
_cell.length_a   1.000
_cell.length_b   1.000
_cell.length_c   1.000
_cell.angle_alpha   90.00
_cell.angle_beta   90.00
_cell.angle_gamma   90.00
#
_symmetry.space_group_name_H-M   'P 1'
#
loop_
_entity.id
_entity.type
_entity.pdbx_description
1 polymer ?
#
loop_
_entity_poly.entity_id
_entity_poly.type
_entity_poly.pdbx_seq_one_letter_code
_entity_poly.pdbx_strand_id
1 'polypeptide(L)'
;MNIAEKTKPENEQNLPSDDKLKNEKSWSFWTVFSSTFITIFLAEMGDKTQLATLLISAESQSPWVVFAGAALALIATSLLGVLIGYWLARRLSPKTLDIAVALLLLMITGLLIGDILNS
;
A
#
# COMPACT_ATOMS: atom_id res chain seq x y z
N MET A 1 5.97 36.37 66.01
CA MET A 1 5.28 35.85 64.83
C MET A 1 6.32 35.16 63.96
N ASN A 2 6.45 33.84 64.17
CA ASN A 2 7.00 32.92 63.17
C ASN A 2 6.11 33.09 61.92
N ILE A 3 6.59 32.99 60.68
CA ILE A 3 6.92 31.74 60.03
C ILE A 3 7.72 32.11 58.75
N ALA A 4 8.75 31.31 58.52
CA ALA A 4 9.35 30.93 57.24
C ALA A 4 8.55 31.34 55.98
N GLU A 5 9.16 31.68 54.86
CA GLU A 5 9.76 30.62 54.06
C GLU A 5 10.82 31.15 53.10
N LYS A 6 12.05 30.84 53.48
CA LYS A 6 13.23 30.79 52.63
C LYS A 6 13.15 29.49 51.83
N THR A 7 12.83 29.52 50.55
CA THR A 7 13.06 28.36 49.67
C THR A 7 13.49 28.81 48.28
N LYS A 8 14.82 29.00 48.20
CA LYS A 8 15.66 28.73 47.04
C LYS A 8 15.26 27.38 46.39
N PRO A 9 15.34 27.23 45.06
CA PRO A 9 14.84 26.04 44.36
C PRO A 9 15.72 24.82 44.71
N GLU A 10 15.14 23.83 45.39
CA GLU A 10 15.80 22.57 45.75
C GLU A 10 14.78 21.43 45.80
N ASN A 11 14.38 20.91 44.63
CA ASN A 11 13.82 19.56 44.50
C ASN A 11 14.02 18.98 43.09
N GLU A 12 15.26 18.97 42.60
CA GLU A 12 15.70 17.91 41.70
C GLU A 12 15.94 16.62 42.50
N GLN A 13 14.89 15.86 42.85
CA GLN A 13 14.97 14.40 43.08
C GLN A 13 13.62 13.83 43.48
N ASN A 14 13.21 12.73 42.84
CA ASN A 14 11.98 11.94 43.00
C ASN A 14 10.85 12.22 42.00
N LEU A 15 11.18 12.18 40.70
CA LEU A 15 10.27 11.54 39.76
C LEU A 15 10.89 10.19 39.38
N PRO A 16 10.15 9.07 39.43
CA PRO A 16 10.70 7.76 39.11
C PRO A 16 11.41 7.82 37.76
N SER A 17 12.67 7.38 37.76
CA SER A 17 13.43 7.04 36.58
C SER A 17 12.73 5.86 35.91
N ASP A 18 11.66 6.12 35.15
CA ASP A 18 11.14 5.18 34.17
C ASP A 18 12.07 5.19 32.95
N ASP A 19 13.30 4.74 33.21
CA ASP A 19 14.23 4.09 32.30
C ASP A 19 13.67 2.73 31.82
N LYS A 20 12.37 2.72 31.50
CA LYS A 20 11.62 1.59 30.98
C LYS A 20 10.57 2.15 30.04
N LEU A 21 10.65 1.69 28.79
CA LEU A 21 9.73 1.94 27.68
C LEU A 21 10.00 3.16 26.78
N LYS A 22 11.26 3.49 26.54
CA LYS A 22 11.69 3.94 25.19
C LYS A 22 12.44 2.83 24.48
N ASN A 23 11.77 1.69 24.29
CA ASN A 23 12.12 0.80 23.18
C ASN A 23 11.34 1.32 21.97
N GLU A 24 11.81 2.46 21.46
CA GLU A 24 11.33 2.99 20.18
C GLU A 24 11.86 2.02 19.14
N LYS A 25 11.02 1.05 18.81
CA LYS A 25 11.28 -0.03 17.86
C LYS A 25 11.62 0.62 16.52
N SER A 26 12.90 0.93 16.34
CA SER A 26 13.50 1.28 15.06
C SER A 26 13.37 0.02 14.22
N TRP A 27 12.21 -0.11 13.56
CA TRP A 27 12.03 -1.15 12.57
C TRP A 27 13.08 -0.88 11.51
N SER A 28 14.10 -1.73 11.49
CA SER A 28 15.12 -1.69 10.47
C SER A 28 14.42 -1.61 9.12
N PHE A 29 14.84 -0.67 8.28
CA PHE A 29 14.32 -0.51 6.93
C PHE A 29 14.26 -1.86 6.20
N TRP A 30 15.27 -2.72 6.44
CA TRP A 30 15.33 -4.08 5.93
C TRP A 30 14.22 -5.00 6.44
N THR A 31 13.78 -4.85 7.69
CA THR A 31 12.66 -5.60 8.25
C THR A 31 11.34 -5.13 7.64
N VAL A 32 11.15 -3.83 7.46
CA VAL A 32 9.94 -3.31 6.80
C VAL A 32 9.93 -3.76 5.34
N PHE A 33 11.03 -3.55 4.61
CA PHE A 33 11.18 -3.97 3.22
C PHE A 33 10.95 -5.47 3.04
N SER A 34 11.59 -6.32 3.84
CA SER A 34 11.43 -7.78 3.70
C SER A 34 10.02 -8.23 4.08
N SER A 35 9.41 -7.67 5.13
CA SER A 35 8.04 -8.01 5.52
C SER A 35 7.05 -7.63 4.42
N THR A 36 7.13 -6.41 3.89
CA THR A 36 6.25 -5.93 2.82
C THR A 36 6.49 -6.71 1.54
N PHE A 37 7.75 -6.96 1.16
CA PHE A 37 8.09 -7.76 -0.01
C PHE A 37 7.51 -9.17 0.09
N ILE A 38 7.74 -9.87 1.20
CA ILE A 38 7.25 -11.24 1.39
C ILE A 38 5.73 -11.27 1.39
N THR A 39 5.06 -10.34 2.09
CA THR A 39 3.60 -10.27 2.11
C THR A 39 3.01 -10.02 0.73
N ILE A 40 3.53 -9.06 -0.03
CA ILE A 40 3.06 -8.77 -1.40
C ILE A 40 3.42 -9.92 -2.33
N PHE A 41 4.64 -10.44 -2.25
CA PHE A 41 5.10 -11.56 -3.06
C PHE A 41 4.23 -12.80 -2.83
N LEU A 42 3.88 -13.17 -1.59
CA LEU A 42 2.97 -14.29 -1.35
C LEU A 42 1.54 -13.99 -1.81
N ALA A 43 1.07 -12.74 -1.69
CA ALA A 43 -0.24 -12.34 -2.19
C ALA A 43 -0.33 -12.38 -3.72
N GLU A 44 0.78 -12.14 -4.42
CA GLU A 44 0.86 -12.09 -5.89
C GLU A 44 1.48 -13.34 -6.53
N MET A 45 2.15 -14.21 -5.77
CA MET A 45 2.75 -15.45 -6.28
C MET A 45 1.66 -16.38 -6.77
N GLY A 46 1.63 -16.60 -8.08
CA GLY A 46 0.59 -17.39 -8.72
C GLY A 46 -0.63 -16.58 -9.16
N ASP A 47 -0.53 -15.24 -9.22
CA ASP A 47 -1.52 -14.47 -9.95
C ASP A 47 -1.60 -14.98 -11.39
N LYS A 48 -2.83 -15.09 -11.90
CA LYS A 48 -3.13 -15.65 -13.22
C LYS A 48 -2.38 -14.93 -14.32
N THR A 49 -2.03 -13.66 -14.12
CA THR A 49 -1.21 -12.85 -15.02
C THR A 49 0.23 -13.37 -15.15
N GLN A 50 0.83 -13.90 -14.08
CA GLN A 50 2.20 -14.47 -14.11
C GLN A 50 2.24 -15.76 -14.93
N LEU A 51 1.24 -16.64 -14.76
CA LEU A 51 1.10 -17.86 -15.55
C LEU A 51 0.71 -17.58 -17.00
N ALA A 52 -0.15 -16.59 -17.26
CA ALA A 52 -0.49 -16.15 -18.60
C ALA A 52 0.75 -15.61 -19.34
N THR A 53 1.56 -14.80 -18.66
CA THR A 53 2.83 -14.30 -19.22
C THR A 53 3.80 -15.44 -19.50
N LEU A 54 3.91 -16.42 -18.59
CA LEU A 54 4.76 -17.59 -18.77
C LEU A 54 4.29 -18.50 -19.92
N LEU A 55 2.97 -18.69 -20.08
CA LEU A 55 2.37 -19.45 -21.18
C LEU A 55 2.56 -18.75 -22.53
N ILE A 56 2.30 -17.44 -22.62
CA ILE A 56 2.56 -16.66 -23.85
C ILE A 56 4.07 -16.68 -24.18
N SER A 57 4.93 -16.62 -23.16
CA SER A 57 6.38 -16.74 -23.34
C SER A 57 6.82 -18.15 -23.75
N ALA A 58 6.11 -19.20 -23.31
CA ALA A 58 6.42 -20.60 -23.61
C ALA A 58 5.89 -21.03 -24.99
N GLU A 59 4.79 -20.45 -25.46
CA GLU A 59 4.19 -20.74 -26.76
C GLU A 59 4.88 -19.99 -27.92
N SER A 60 5.59 -18.90 -27.61
CA SER A 60 6.27 -18.10 -28.62
C SER A 60 7.70 -18.59 -28.91
N GLN A 61 8.05 -18.72 -30.18
CA GLN A 61 9.40 -19.11 -30.64
C GLN A 61 10.50 -18.07 -30.25
N SER A 62 10.11 -16.91 -29.70
CA SER A 62 11.01 -15.86 -29.23
C SER A 62 10.57 -15.27 -27.87
N PRO A 63 10.84 -15.96 -26.74
CA PRO A 63 10.38 -15.55 -25.40
C PRO A 63 10.79 -14.12 -25.01
N TRP A 64 11.94 -13.64 -25.50
CA TRP A 64 12.41 -12.27 -25.28
C TRP A 64 11.55 -11.19 -25.93
N VAL A 65 10.95 -11.46 -27.10
CA VAL A 65 10.09 -10.50 -27.80
C VAL A 65 8.74 -10.37 -27.11
N VAL A 66 8.20 -11.49 -26.63
CA VAL A 66 6.98 -11.50 -25.80
C VAL A 66 7.20 -10.74 -24.51
N PHE A 67 8.32 -11.00 -23.82
CA PHE A 67 8.66 -10.30 -22.58
C PHE A 67 8.76 -8.79 -22.83
N ALA A 68 9.48 -8.36 -23.87
CA ALA A 68 9.61 -6.95 -24.21
C ALA A 68 8.25 -6.32 -24.58
N GLY A 69 7.41 -7.03 -25.34
CA GLY A 69 6.06 -6.58 -25.70
C GLY A 69 5.14 -6.42 -24.48
N ALA A 70 5.12 -7.40 -23.58
CA ALA A 70 4.35 -7.33 -22.34
C ALA A 70 4.86 -6.23 -21.39
N ALA A 71 6.18 -6.08 -21.26
CA ALA A 71 6.79 -5.01 -20.47
C ALA A 71 6.44 -3.62 -21.02
N LEU A 72 6.53 -3.43 -22.34
CA LEU A 72 6.14 -2.18 -22.99
C LEU A 72 4.63 -1.90 -22.83
N ALA A 73 3.78 -2.91 -23.01
CA ALA A 73 2.34 -2.77 -22.83
C ALA A 73 1.99 -2.39 -21.39
N LEU A 74 2.66 -2.99 -20.40
CA LEU A 74 2.48 -2.65 -18.99
C LEU A 74 2.90 -1.22 -18.70
N ILE A 75 4.10 -0.82 -19.13
CA ILE A 75 4.60 0.56 -18.93
C ILE A 75 3.65 1.57 -19.59
N ALA A 76 3.23 1.31 -20.83
CA ALA A 76 2.31 2.20 -21.55
C ALA A 76 0.96 2.32 -20.83
N THR A 77 0.39 1.19 -20.39
CA THR A 77 -0.90 1.17 -19.69
C THR A 77 -0.80 1.86 -18.33
N SER A 78 0.26 1.60 -17.56
CA SER A 78 0.50 2.27 -16.28
C SER A 78 0.68 3.78 -16.47
N LEU A 79 1.45 4.20 -17.47
CA LEU A 79 1.66 5.62 -17.76
C LEU A 79 0.36 6.32 -18.11
N LEU A 80 -0.47 5.72 -18.97
CA LEU A 80 -1.79 6.23 -19.31
C LEU A 80 -2.70 6.30 -18.08
N GLY A 81 -2.72 5.24 -17.28
CA GLY A 81 -3.50 5.20 -16.03
C GLY A 81 -3.10 6.28 -15.05
N VAL A 82 -1.80 6.51 -14.84
CA VAL A 82 -1.29 7.57 -13.97
C VAL A 82 -1.63 8.95 -14.54
N LEU A 83 -1.51 9.18 -15.85
CA LEU A 83 -1.82 10.47 -16.47
C LEU A 83 -3.30 10.83 -16.29
N ILE A 84 -4.19 9.86 -16.57
CA ILE A 84 -5.64 10.02 -16.43
C ILE A 84 -5.99 10.18 -14.94
N GLY A 85 -5.45 9.34 -14.07
CA GLY A 85 -5.67 9.39 -12.63
C GLY A 85 -5.21 10.72 -12.02
N TYR A 86 -4.04 11.22 -12.43
CA TYR A 86 -3.53 12.52 -11.99
C TYR A 86 -4.43 13.67 -12.46
N TRP A 87 -4.87 13.66 -13.73
CA TRP A 87 -5.79 14.66 -14.26
C TRP A 87 -7.12 14.66 -13.49
N LEU A 88 -7.66 13.47 -13.21
CA LEU A 88 -8.90 13.30 -12.48
C LEU A 88 -8.78 13.74 -11.02
N ALA A 89 -7.68 13.37 -10.34
CA ALA A 89 -7.38 13.76 -8.97
C ALA A 89 -7.17 15.27 -8.80
N ARG A 90 -6.71 15.97 -9.84
CA ARG A 90 -6.57 17.43 -9.81
C ARG A 90 -7.91 18.17 -10.00
N ARG A 91 -8.90 17.53 -10.63
CA ARG A 91 -10.22 18.13 -10.92
C ARG A 91 -11.27 17.79 -9.87
N LEU A 92 -11.16 16.62 -9.21
CA LEU A 92 -12.15 16.10 -8.27
C LEU A 92 -11.63 16.11 -6.83
N SER A 93 -12.52 16.42 -5.89
CA SER A 93 -12.20 16.34 -4.47
C SER A 93 -11.99 14.87 -4.05
N PRO A 94 -11.07 14.56 -3.12
CA PRO A 94 -10.76 13.18 -2.71
C PRO A 94 -12.00 12.39 -2.28
N LYS A 95 -12.93 13.06 -1.59
CA LYS A 95 -14.20 12.47 -1.13
C LYS A 95 -15.09 11.97 -2.29
N THR A 96 -15.08 12.68 -3.41
CA THR A 96 -15.86 12.29 -4.60
C THR A 96 -15.26 11.05 -5.26
N LEU A 97 -13.93 10.95 -5.30
CA LEU A 97 -13.23 9.79 -5.85
C LEU A 97 -13.48 8.54 -5.02
N ASP A 98 -13.39 8.63 -3.69
CA ASP A 98 -13.63 7.49 -2.81
C ASP A 98 -15.05 6.94 -2.95
N ILE A 99 -16.06 7.84 -2.99
CA ILE A 99 -17.46 7.45 -3.17
C ILE A 99 -17.68 6.86 -4.57
N ALA A 100 -17.07 7.42 -5.61
CA ALA A 100 -17.18 6.92 -6.97
C ALA A 100 -16.59 5.51 -7.11
N VAL A 101 -15.41 5.27 -6.55
CA VAL A 101 -14.76 3.95 -6.56
C VAL A 101 -15.59 2.95 -5.76
N ALA A 102 -16.10 3.33 -4.58
CA ALA A 102 -16.95 2.46 -3.77
C ALA A 102 -18.23 2.04 -4.51
N LEU A 103 -18.92 2.99 -5.16
CA LEU A 103 -20.12 2.71 -5.95
C LEU A 103 -19.81 1.84 -7.17
N LEU A 104 -18.73 2.13 -7.89
CA LEU A 104 -18.31 1.37 -9.06
C LEU A 104 -18.02 -0.09 -8.69
N LEU A 105 -17.29 -0.30 -7.59
CA LEU A 105 -16.92 -1.65 -7.12
C LEU A 105 -18.15 -2.42 -6.64
N LEU A 106 -19.07 -1.76 -5.93
CA LEU A 106 -20.34 -2.35 -5.52
C LEU A 106 -21.20 -2.74 -6.74
N MET A 107 -21.26 -1.87 -7.76
CA MET A 107 -22.01 -2.14 -8.99
C MET A 107 -21.43 -3.34 -9.75
N ILE A 108 -20.12 -3.38 -9.96
CA ILE A 108 -19.44 -4.51 -10.65
C ILE A 108 -19.69 -5.82 -9.90
N THR A 109 -19.56 -5.80 -8.58
CA THR A 109 -19.80 -6.98 -7.73
C THR A 109 -21.25 -7.44 -7.83
N GLY A 110 -22.21 -6.51 -7.77
CA GLY A 110 -23.63 -6.82 -7.91
C GLY A 110 -23.99 -7.40 -9.28
N LEU A 111 -23.41 -6.88 -10.36
CA LEU A 111 -23.60 -7.41 -11.71
C LEU A 111 -23.03 -8.82 -11.84
N LEU A 112 -21.80 -9.06 -11.37
CA LEU A 112 -21.19 -10.40 -11.40
C LEU A 112 -22.00 -11.43 -10.60
N ILE A 113 -22.55 -11.03 -9.45
CA ILE A 113 -23.44 -11.89 -8.66
C ILE A 113 -24.77 -12.11 -9.40
N GLY A 114 -25.31 -11.11 -10.08
CA GLY A 114 -26.48 -11.28 -10.94
C GLY A 114 -26.23 -12.31 -12.05
N ASP A 115 -25.10 -12.17 -12.76
CA ASP A 115 -24.70 -13.08 -13.83
C ASP A 115 -24.46 -14.51 -13.33
N ILE A 116 -23.90 -14.68 -12.11
CA ILE A 116 -23.67 -16.00 -11.52
C ILE A 116 -24.97 -16.68 -11.05
N LEU A 117 -25.97 -15.91 -10.65
CA LEU A 117 -27.28 -16.44 -10.22
C LEU A 117 -28.20 -16.73 -11.41
N ASN A 118 -27.97 -16.05 -12.53
CA ASN A 118 -28.72 -16.23 -13.77
C ASN A 118 -28.09 -17.28 -14.73
N SER A 119 -26.90 -17.78 -14.41
CA SER A 119 -26.24 -18.92 -15.09
C SER A 119 -26.51 -20.23 -14.35
#